data_AF-K0TGR1-F1
#
_entry.id   AF-K0TGR1-F1
#
_cell.length_a   1.000
_cell.length_b   1.000
_cell.length_c   1.000
_cell.angle_alpha   90.00
_cell.angle_beta   90.00
_cell.angle_gamma   90.00
#
_symmetry.space_group_name_H-M   'P 1'
#
loop_
_entity.id
_entity.type
_entity.pdbx_description
1 polymer ?
#
loop_
_entity_poly.entity_id
_entity_poly.type
_entity_poly.pdbx_seq_one_letter_code
_entity_poly.pdbx_strand_id
1 'polypeptide(L)'
;MRENGRIVAVILFVSLDMFLLWSAIESIEGDYHSSRPAARLPVVPSIRPEQMLAFSTLRTAGVALPSSQQLPTRSDISSQYGDTPVGSNDEACQEYRRLVPKSQRFLAVAGLFNTGTHLLGNLLVRNCQIDGHVKGTGMRMVVPWGKHNPPLTHRLRNVAKVGGKGVNQTSVLPVVVVKDPYHCSHWLHDSDHCPAIVNWNTIAPNAVTVKYALDFKNYKSHIEFWNEWNREYINASFPAIFVRFEDLLFDAERAITGLCKCVEGRRRRGGFRYVEESAKNSSTVSHQGANGLLSAIMRYGNPQKRLEGWTKEDWIYARDHLDWEIMARFKYSLPKWPGVQ
;
A
#
# COMPACT_ATOMS: atom_id res chain seq x y z
N MET A 1 -11.24 20.45 -47.04
CA MET A 1 -11.69 19.13 -46.57
C MET A 1 -11.21 18.95 -45.14
N ARG A 2 -12.03 18.27 -44.35
CA ARG A 2 -12.19 18.40 -42.90
C ARG A 2 -10.95 18.05 -42.07
N GLU A 3 -10.82 18.81 -40.98
CA GLU A 3 -10.02 18.55 -39.79
C GLU A 3 -10.31 17.15 -39.21
N ASN A 4 -9.27 16.51 -38.65
CA ASN A 4 -9.44 15.47 -37.64
C ASN A 4 -8.56 15.82 -36.45
N GLY A 5 -9.18 16.50 -35.48
CA GLY A 5 -8.61 16.73 -34.16
C GLY A 5 -8.57 15.42 -33.36
N ARG A 6 -7.40 15.09 -32.82
CA ARG A 6 -7.27 14.13 -31.72
C ARG A 6 -7.10 14.93 -30.43
N ILE A 7 -8.11 14.84 -29.57
CA ILE A 7 -8.04 15.31 -28.19
C ILE A 7 -7.08 14.38 -27.44
N VAL A 8 -5.89 14.88 -27.11
CA VAL A 8 -5.00 14.24 -26.13
C VAL A 8 -5.34 14.86 -24.77
N ALA A 9 -6.01 14.08 -23.92
CA ALA A 9 -6.21 14.47 -22.53
C ALA A 9 -4.87 14.36 -21.78
N VAL A 10 -4.20 15.50 -21.60
CA VAL A 10 -3.02 15.63 -20.73
C VAL A 10 -3.52 15.90 -19.31
N ILE A 11 -3.54 14.87 -18.46
CA ILE A 11 -3.78 15.05 -17.02
C ILE A 11 -2.48 15.53 -16.38
N LEU A 12 -2.39 16.85 -16.17
CA LEU A 12 -1.37 17.50 -15.35
C LEU A 12 -1.75 17.39 -13.88
N PHE A 13 -1.16 16.43 -13.15
CA PHE A 13 -1.02 16.55 -11.70
C PHE A 13 0.29 17.26 -11.37
N VAL A 14 0.21 18.56 -11.15
CA VAL A 14 1.27 19.35 -10.52
C VAL A 14 0.94 19.42 -9.03
N SER A 15 1.75 18.76 -8.20
CA SER A 15 1.64 18.80 -6.75
C SER A 15 2.18 20.13 -6.22
N LEU A 16 1.29 21.00 -5.77
CA LEU A 16 1.58 22.17 -4.94
C LEU A 16 1.22 21.79 -3.49
N ASP A 17 2.17 21.22 -2.75
CA ASP A 17 2.04 20.96 -1.31
C ASP A 17 3.43 20.89 -0.70
N MET A 18 4.00 22.06 -0.36
CA MET A 18 5.36 22.16 0.18
C MET A 18 5.47 22.90 1.51
N PHE A 19 4.37 23.27 2.18
CA PHE A 19 4.44 24.03 3.44
C PHE A 19 3.75 23.39 4.66
N LEU A 20 3.00 22.29 4.52
CA LEU A 20 2.21 21.74 5.63
C LEU A 20 2.81 20.51 6.33
N LEU A 21 3.90 19.92 5.81
CA LEU A 21 4.44 18.66 6.38
C LEU A 21 5.51 18.87 7.47
N TRP A 22 6.08 20.08 7.60
CA TRP A 22 7.09 20.35 8.65
C TRP A 22 6.45 20.79 9.97
N SER A 23 5.30 21.48 9.92
CA SER A 23 4.59 21.96 11.12
C SER A 23 3.85 20.86 11.90
N ALA A 24 3.69 19.66 11.33
CA ALA A 24 2.99 18.55 11.98
C ALA A 24 3.88 17.70 12.91
N ILE A 25 5.20 17.93 12.94
CA ILE A 25 6.15 17.12 13.74
C ILE A 25 6.51 17.80 15.07
N GLU A 26 6.32 19.12 15.22
CA GLU A 26 6.63 19.84 16.46
C GLU A 26 5.43 20.10 17.39
N SER A 27 4.22 19.63 17.05
CA SER A 27 2.99 19.89 17.83
C SER A 27 2.41 18.68 18.60
N ILE A 28 3.20 17.65 18.89
CA ILE A 28 2.71 16.40 19.55
C ILE A 28 3.20 16.28 21.01
N GLU A 29 3.34 17.40 21.74
CA GLU A 29 3.65 17.40 23.19
C GLU A 29 2.66 18.24 24.02
N GLY A 30 1.39 18.36 23.58
CA GLY A 30 0.33 19.06 24.31
C GLY A 30 -0.66 18.12 25.02
N ASP A 31 -0.60 18.11 26.36
CA ASP A 31 -1.62 17.75 27.36
C ASP A 31 -2.72 16.72 26.99
N TYR A 32 -2.49 15.46 27.38
CA TYR A 32 -3.50 14.41 27.39
C TYR A 32 -3.88 14.02 28.83
N HIS A 33 -4.45 14.96 29.58
CA HIS A 33 -5.12 14.69 30.86
C HIS A 33 -6.55 15.27 30.85
N SER A 34 -7.40 14.69 30.01
CA SER A 34 -8.87 14.87 30.10
C SER A 34 -9.47 13.59 30.68
N SER A 35 -9.88 13.65 31.94
CA SER A 35 -10.66 12.65 32.64
C SER A 35 -12.10 12.63 32.09
N ARG A 36 -12.31 11.99 30.93
CA ARG A 36 -13.67 11.71 30.45
C ARG A 36 -14.31 10.63 31.33
N PRO A 37 -15.57 10.80 31.77
CA PRO A 37 -16.29 9.77 32.51
C PRO A 37 -16.40 8.50 31.65
N ALA A 38 -16.22 7.34 32.29
CA ALA A 38 -16.31 6.05 31.63
C ALA A 38 -17.73 5.85 31.06
N ALA A 39 -17.89 6.15 29.78
CA ALA A 39 -19.12 5.84 29.05
C ALA A 39 -19.37 4.33 29.17
N ARG A 40 -20.60 3.94 29.52
CA ARG A 40 -21.02 2.53 29.51
C ARG A 40 -20.70 1.98 28.13
N LEU A 41 -19.80 0.99 28.07
CA LEU A 41 -19.45 0.34 26.82
C LEU A 41 -20.73 -0.25 26.23
N PRO A 42 -21.06 0.05 24.97
CA PRO A 42 -22.24 -0.51 24.32
C PRO A 42 -22.18 -2.04 24.38
N VAL A 43 -23.35 -2.69 24.51
CA VAL A 43 -23.48 -4.15 24.45
C VAL A 43 -22.78 -4.62 23.19
N VAL A 44 -21.70 -5.40 23.36
CA VAL A 44 -20.92 -5.90 22.25
C VAL A 44 -21.82 -6.85 21.45
N PRO A 45 -22.06 -6.59 20.15
CA PRO A 45 -22.76 -7.56 19.30
C PRO A 45 -22.11 -8.92 19.43
N SER A 46 -22.85 -10.02 19.28
CA SER A 46 -22.24 -11.36 19.26
C SER A 46 -21.26 -11.46 18.08
N ILE A 47 -19.97 -11.25 18.34
CA ILE A 47 -18.89 -11.43 17.38
C ILE A 47 -18.60 -12.92 17.33
N ARG A 48 -18.65 -13.48 16.13
CA ARG A 48 -18.33 -14.89 15.94
C ARG A 48 -16.80 -15.09 15.98
N PRO A 49 -16.27 -16.22 16.50
CA PRO A 49 -14.83 -16.46 16.59
C PRO A 49 -14.07 -16.21 15.27
N GLU A 50 -14.67 -16.56 14.15
CA GLU A 50 -14.10 -16.36 12.81
C GLU A 50 -13.94 -14.89 12.41
N GLN A 51 -14.64 -13.95 13.04
CA GLN A 51 -14.55 -12.50 12.78
C GLN A 51 -13.59 -11.77 13.72
N MET A 52 -12.98 -12.50 14.67
CA MET A 52 -12.15 -11.90 15.72
C MET A 52 -10.91 -11.17 15.19
N LEU A 53 -10.36 -11.57 14.03
CA LEU A 53 -9.22 -10.87 13.43
C LEU A 53 -9.59 -9.41 13.09
N ALA A 54 -10.58 -9.21 12.22
CA ALA A 54 -11.05 -7.88 11.82
C ALA A 54 -11.57 -7.07 13.02
N PHE A 55 -12.34 -7.72 13.90
CA PHE A 55 -12.88 -7.08 15.10
C PHE A 55 -11.78 -6.58 16.04
N SER A 56 -10.78 -7.41 16.35
CA SER A 56 -9.69 -7.04 17.26
C SER A 56 -8.84 -5.91 16.69
N THR A 57 -8.57 -5.92 15.38
CA THR A 57 -7.87 -4.82 14.69
C THR A 57 -8.64 -3.51 14.83
N LEU A 58 -9.93 -3.50 14.53
CA LEU A 58 -10.77 -2.29 14.62
C LEU A 58 -10.90 -1.78 16.05
N ARG A 59 -11.08 -2.70 17.02
CA ARG A 59 -11.18 -2.37 18.44
C ARG A 59 -9.88 -1.78 18.98
N THR A 60 -8.73 -2.39 18.67
CA THR A 60 -7.42 -1.85 19.07
C THR A 60 -7.13 -0.52 18.38
N ALA A 61 -7.62 -0.35 17.17
CA ALA A 61 -7.57 0.92 16.47
C ALA A 61 -8.56 1.96 17.00
N GLY A 62 -9.41 1.68 18.01
CA GLY A 62 -10.38 2.67 18.51
C GLY A 62 -11.49 3.04 17.52
N VAL A 63 -11.66 2.28 16.44
CA VAL A 63 -12.67 2.53 15.42
C VAL A 63 -14.05 2.06 15.90
N ALA A 64 -15.07 2.88 15.67
CA ALA A 64 -16.46 2.50 15.96
C ALA A 64 -16.84 1.23 15.20
N LEU A 65 -17.33 0.23 15.93
CA LEU A 65 -17.57 -1.11 15.40
C LEU A 65 -18.92 -1.18 14.68
N PRO A 66 -18.99 -1.74 13.46
CA PRO A 66 -20.25 -2.01 12.79
C PRO A 66 -20.99 -3.19 13.46
N SER A 67 -22.15 -3.55 12.92
CA SER A 67 -22.78 -4.82 13.27
C SER A 67 -21.88 -6.00 12.87
N SER A 68 -21.88 -7.07 13.67
CA SER A 68 -21.02 -8.23 13.45
C SER A 68 -21.24 -8.88 12.08
N GLN A 69 -22.45 -8.81 11.53
CA GLN A 69 -22.81 -9.35 10.22
C GLN A 69 -22.03 -8.74 9.04
N GLN A 70 -21.42 -7.56 9.22
CA GLN A 70 -20.70 -6.85 8.16
C GLN A 70 -19.19 -7.12 8.12
N LEU A 71 -18.62 -7.71 9.16
CA LEU A 71 -17.18 -7.97 9.23
C LEU A 71 -16.78 -9.24 8.47
N PRO A 72 -15.68 -9.22 7.70
CA PRO A 72 -15.17 -10.39 7.02
C PRO A 72 -14.70 -11.45 8.03
N THR A 73 -14.87 -12.72 7.67
CA THR A 73 -14.32 -13.83 8.45
C THR A 73 -12.85 -14.05 8.13
N ARG A 74 -12.15 -14.80 8.98
CA ARG A 74 -10.77 -15.23 8.71
C ARG A 74 -10.67 -16.06 7.43
N SER A 75 -11.66 -16.91 7.16
CA SER A 75 -11.70 -17.72 5.94
C SER A 75 -11.86 -16.85 4.69
N ASP A 76 -12.65 -15.78 4.78
CA ASP A 76 -12.80 -14.82 3.69
C ASP A 76 -11.46 -14.16 3.34
N ILE A 77 -10.69 -13.77 4.35
CA ILE A 77 -9.36 -13.16 4.19
C ILE A 77 -8.34 -14.19 3.68
N SER A 78 -8.25 -15.36 4.31
CA SER A 78 -7.23 -16.37 3.99
C SER A 78 -7.46 -17.06 2.64
N SER A 79 -8.70 -17.15 2.17
CA SER A 79 -8.98 -17.65 0.81
C SER A 79 -8.43 -16.74 -0.30
N GLN A 80 -8.23 -15.45 -0.01
CA GLN A 80 -7.70 -14.46 -0.94
C GLN A 80 -6.18 -14.30 -0.80
N TYR A 81 -5.68 -14.30 0.44
CA TYR A 81 -4.31 -13.87 0.76
C TYR A 81 -3.50 -14.89 1.60
N GLY A 82 -4.05 -16.05 1.93
CA GLY A 82 -3.45 -17.02 2.84
C GLY A 82 -3.40 -16.57 4.31
N ASP A 83 -2.87 -17.43 5.18
CA ASP A 83 -2.90 -17.23 6.64
C ASP A 83 -1.70 -16.47 7.23
N THR A 84 -0.71 -16.16 6.40
CA THR A 84 0.56 -15.57 6.86
C THR A 84 0.93 -14.35 6.02
N PRO A 85 1.39 -13.26 6.66
CA PRO A 85 1.89 -12.10 5.93
C PRO A 85 3.02 -12.45 4.99
N VAL A 86 3.14 -11.66 3.93
CA VAL A 86 4.31 -11.63 3.07
C VAL A 86 5.26 -10.56 3.61
N GLY A 87 6.57 -10.83 3.60
CA GLY A 87 7.58 -9.81 3.89
C GLY A 87 8.53 -10.09 5.03
N SER A 88 8.44 -11.24 5.70
CA SER A 88 9.50 -11.73 6.58
C SER A 88 10.56 -12.50 5.79
N ASN A 89 11.11 -11.91 4.72
CA ASN A 89 12.25 -12.52 4.05
C ASN A 89 13.51 -12.23 4.86
N ASP A 90 13.87 -13.16 5.72
CA ASP A 90 15.06 -13.06 6.57
C ASP A 90 16.34 -12.91 5.73
N GLU A 91 16.40 -13.42 4.51
CA GLU A 91 17.58 -13.31 3.63
C GLU A 91 17.83 -11.86 3.20
N ALA A 92 16.80 -11.16 2.73
CA ALA A 92 16.92 -9.75 2.34
C ALA A 92 17.32 -8.86 3.52
N CYS A 93 16.81 -9.18 4.72
CA CYS A 93 17.20 -8.50 5.95
C CYS A 93 18.66 -8.74 6.32
N GLN A 94 19.10 -10.00 6.30
CA GLN A 94 20.47 -10.38 6.63
C GLN A 94 21.46 -9.74 5.65
N GLU A 95 21.17 -9.81 4.35
CA GLU A 95 22.00 -9.22 3.32
C GLU A 95 22.09 -7.69 3.48
N TYR A 96 20.97 -7.02 3.74
CA TYR A 96 20.98 -5.59 4.00
C TYR A 96 21.82 -5.22 5.22
N ARG A 97 21.69 -5.97 6.33
CA ARG A 97 22.48 -5.72 7.54
C ARG A 97 23.97 -5.92 7.32
N ARG A 98 24.36 -6.86 6.44
CA ARG A 98 25.75 -7.10 6.04
C ARG A 98 26.31 -5.95 5.21
N LEU A 99 25.51 -5.41 4.29
CA LEU A 99 25.91 -4.35 3.37
C LEU A 99 25.95 -2.94 4.00
N VAL A 100 25.08 -2.68 4.98
CA VAL A 100 24.88 -1.33 5.51
C VAL A 100 25.16 -1.30 7.02
N PRO A 101 26.12 -0.47 7.49
CA PRO A 101 26.39 -0.31 8.92
C PRO A 101 25.16 0.19 9.67
N LYS A 102 24.97 -0.28 10.91
CA LYS A 102 23.78 0.03 11.72
C LYS A 102 23.44 1.53 11.79
N SER A 103 24.43 2.39 11.94
CA SER A 103 24.27 3.86 12.03
C SER A 103 23.77 4.53 10.74
N GLN A 104 23.79 3.81 9.61
CA GLN A 104 23.37 4.33 8.31
C GLN A 104 22.08 3.69 7.79
N ARG A 105 21.50 2.72 8.51
CA ARG A 105 20.36 1.95 8.00
C ARG A 105 19.08 2.78 8.00
N PHE A 106 18.38 2.80 6.88
CA PHE A 106 17.02 3.32 6.83
C PHE A 106 16.03 2.30 6.26
N LEU A 107 14.79 2.34 6.73
CA LEU A 107 13.66 1.79 5.98
C LEU A 107 12.98 2.92 5.21
N ALA A 108 12.65 2.68 3.95
CA ALA A 108 11.92 3.64 3.17
C ALA A 108 10.85 3.01 2.28
N VAL A 109 9.72 3.69 2.15
CA VAL A 109 8.59 3.13 1.41
C VAL A 109 8.73 3.30 -0.10
N ALA A 110 8.45 2.23 -0.81
CA ALA A 110 8.21 2.20 -2.25
C ALA A 110 6.89 1.49 -2.54
N GLY A 111 6.33 1.69 -3.73
CA GLY A 111 5.11 1.02 -4.18
C GLY A 111 4.53 1.71 -5.39
N LEU A 112 3.73 0.98 -6.17
CA LEU A 112 2.89 1.56 -7.21
C LEU A 112 1.97 2.65 -6.63
N PHE A 113 1.43 3.50 -7.51
CA PHE A 113 0.44 4.47 -7.07
C PHE A 113 -0.80 3.73 -6.53
N ASN A 114 -1.44 4.31 -5.51
CA ASN A 114 -2.65 3.74 -4.89
C ASN A 114 -2.51 2.33 -4.28
N THR A 115 -1.30 1.89 -3.92
CA THR A 115 -1.08 0.62 -3.20
C THR A 115 -1.00 0.75 -1.67
N GLY A 116 -1.24 1.94 -1.11
CA GLY A 116 -1.17 2.14 0.34
C GLY A 116 0.23 2.48 0.88
N THR A 117 1.12 3.03 0.05
CA THR A 117 2.44 3.52 0.48
C THR A 117 2.36 4.54 1.64
N HIS A 118 1.31 5.36 1.69
CA HIS A 118 1.10 6.29 2.81
C HIS A 118 0.74 5.56 4.11
N LEU A 119 -0.10 4.54 4.04
CA LEU A 119 -0.46 3.71 5.19
C LEU A 119 0.80 3.07 5.79
N LEU A 120 1.62 2.41 4.95
CA LEU A 120 2.88 1.81 5.39
C LEU A 120 3.79 2.84 6.06
N GLY A 121 4.01 3.99 5.43
CA GLY A 121 4.89 5.03 5.96
C GLY A 121 4.43 5.52 7.33
N ASN A 122 3.13 5.80 7.48
CA ASN A 122 2.54 6.20 8.76
C ASN A 122 2.68 5.11 9.82
N LEU A 123 2.39 3.85 9.48
CA LEU A 123 2.54 2.73 10.41
C LEU A 123 4.00 2.56 10.87
N LEU A 124 4.97 2.66 9.96
CA LEU A 124 6.40 2.60 10.30
C LEU A 124 6.80 3.73 11.24
N VAL A 125 6.48 4.98 10.91
CA VAL A 125 6.85 6.15 11.75
C VAL A 125 6.22 6.07 13.14
N ARG A 126 4.96 5.62 13.23
CA ARG A 126 4.20 5.51 14.50
C ARG A 126 4.67 4.35 15.37
N ASN A 127 5.15 3.26 14.79
CA ASN A 127 5.37 2.02 15.54
C ASN A 127 6.82 1.55 15.58
N CYS A 128 7.68 2.09 14.73
CA CYS A 128 9.06 1.64 14.58
C CYS A 128 10.08 2.68 15.05
N GLN A 129 11.21 2.20 15.56
CA GLN A 129 12.38 3.01 15.90
C GLN A 129 13.67 2.22 15.65
N ILE A 130 14.60 2.81 14.89
CA ILE A 130 15.98 2.33 14.80
C ILE A 130 16.82 3.13 15.80
N ASP A 131 17.43 2.44 16.77
CA ASP A 131 18.30 3.09 17.75
C ASP A 131 19.62 3.56 17.12
N GLY A 132 20.14 4.71 17.56
CA GLY A 132 21.43 5.24 17.12
C GLY A 132 21.37 6.28 15.98
N HIS A 133 20.19 6.56 15.43
CA HIS A 133 20.02 7.70 14.53
C HIS A 133 19.94 9.01 15.33
N VAL A 134 20.92 9.89 15.12
CA VAL A 134 21.02 11.20 15.80
C VAL A 134 19.80 12.10 15.52
N LYS A 135 19.12 11.89 14.38
CA LYS A 135 17.89 12.60 14.01
C LYS A 135 16.85 11.63 13.45
N GLY A 136 15.66 11.64 14.05
CA GLY A 136 14.50 10.90 13.58
C GLY A 136 14.49 9.40 13.94
N THR A 137 13.61 8.65 13.29
CA THR A 137 13.29 7.25 13.64
C THR A 137 14.05 6.21 12.83
N GLY A 138 14.82 6.64 11.82
CA GLY A 138 15.34 5.76 10.77
C GLY A 138 14.27 5.30 9.75
N MET A 139 13.01 5.72 9.90
CA MET A 139 11.90 5.42 8.98
C MET A 139 11.67 6.58 8.02
N ARG A 140 11.47 6.29 6.73
CA ARG A 140 11.25 7.31 5.70
C ARG A 140 9.99 7.04 4.91
N MET A 141 9.21 8.09 4.66
CA MET A 141 7.94 8.00 3.92
C MET A 141 8.13 7.68 2.43
N VAL A 142 9.33 7.87 1.89
CA VAL A 142 9.67 7.63 0.48
C VAL A 142 11.11 7.16 0.36
N VAL A 143 11.36 6.22 -0.55
CA VAL A 143 12.73 5.92 -1.00
C VAL A 143 13.37 7.17 -1.64
N PRO A 144 14.71 7.34 -1.54
CA PRO A 144 15.38 8.56 -2.00
C PRO A 144 15.24 8.89 -3.48
N TRP A 145 14.93 7.90 -4.33
CA TRP A 145 14.66 8.10 -5.76
C TRP A 145 13.18 8.28 -6.09
N GLY A 146 12.29 8.31 -5.08
CA GLY A 146 10.85 8.52 -5.22
C GLY A 146 10.04 7.23 -5.15
N LYS A 147 9.02 7.19 -4.28
CA LYS A 147 8.28 5.98 -3.92
C LYS A 147 7.60 5.22 -5.08
N HIS A 148 7.24 5.93 -6.15
CA HIS A 148 6.54 5.34 -7.31
C HIS A 148 7.48 5.04 -8.48
N ASN A 149 8.75 5.41 -8.38
CA ASN A 149 9.69 5.29 -9.48
C ASN A 149 10.34 3.89 -9.51
N PRO A 150 10.45 3.28 -10.70
CA PRO A 150 11.12 1.99 -10.87
C PRO A 150 12.60 2.07 -10.47
N PRO A 151 13.14 1.06 -9.76
CA PRO A 151 14.48 1.13 -9.22
C PRO A 151 15.57 1.06 -10.30
N LEU A 152 15.37 0.32 -11.40
CA LEU A 152 16.42 0.13 -12.41
C LEU A 152 16.74 1.42 -13.16
N THR A 153 15.75 2.27 -13.36
CA THR A 153 15.88 3.53 -14.11
C THR A 153 16.09 4.74 -13.21
N HIS A 154 15.71 4.69 -11.93
CA HIS A 154 15.72 5.86 -11.06
C HIS A 154 16.66 5.78 -9.85
N ARG A 155 16.94 4.60 -9.30
CA ARG A 155 17.87 4.49 -8.16
C ARG A 155 19.26 4.93 -8.62
N LEU A 156 19.89 5.81 -7.84
CA LEU A 156 21.17 6.50 -8.13
C LEU A 156 21.14 7.47 -9.33
N ARG A 157 20.00 7.66 -10.00
CA ARG A 157 19.85 8.59 -11.14
C ARG A 157 18.88 9.72 -10.86
N ASN A 158 17.92 9.51 -9.97
CA ASN A 158 16.97 10.51 -9.52
C ASN A 158 17.13 10.77 -8.02
N VAL A 159 16.99 12.03 -7.62
CA VAL A 159 16.88 12.44 -6.21
C VAL A 159 15.48 13.02 -6.01
N ALA A 160 14.64 12.31 -5.25
CA ALA A 160 13.31 12.76 -4.93
C ALA A 160 13.35 14.13 -4.26
N LYS A 161 12.51 15.07 -4.74
CA LYS A 161 12.39 16.42 -4.17
C LYS A 161 12.11 16.38 -2.68
N VAL A 162 11.20 15.49 -2.26
CA VAL A 162 10.88 15.24 -0.86
C VAL A 162 11.61 13.99 -0.40
N GLY A 163 12.37 14.12 0.69
CA GLY A 163 13.09 13.02 1.30
C GLY A 163 14.32 12.52 0.54
N GLY A 164 14.58 12.88 -0.73
CA GLY A 164 15.76 12.37 -1.43
C GLY A 164 17.08 13.06 -1.07
N LYS A 165 17.04 14.39 -0.87
CA LYS A 165 18.25 15.22 -0.71
C LYS A 165 19.11 14.80 0.49
N GLY A 166 20.40 14.62 0.25
CA GLY A 166 21.40 14.31 1.29
C GLY A 166 21.35 12.87 1.81
N VAL A 167 20.56 11.98 1.21
CA VAL A 167 20.47 10.58 1.63
C VAL A 167 21.28 9.70 0.70
N ASN A 168 22.19 8.92 1.29
CA ASN A 168 22.85 7.86 0.55
C ASN A 168 21.82 6.79 0.16
N GLN A 169 21.50 6.68 -1.14
CA GLN A 169 20.47 5.76 -1.63
C GLN A 169 20.86 4.29 -1.47
N THR A 170 22.15 3.98 -1.27
CA THR A 170 22.60 2.60 -1.02
C THR A 170 22.43 2.17 0.43
N SER A 171 22.28 3.11 1.36
CA SER A 171 22.06 2.85 2.78
C SER A 171 20.57 2.74 3.16
N VAL A 172 19.70 2.54 2.17
CA VAL A 172 18.25 2.45 2.36
C VAL A 172 17.76 1.09 1.93
N LEU A 173 16.99 0.41 2.79
CA LEU A 173 16.24 -0.80 2.48
C LEU A 173 14.82 -0.41 2.06
N PRO A 174 14.43 -0.62 0.79
CA PRO A 174 13.07 -0.37 0.34
C PRO A 174 12.11 -1.38 0.95
N VAL A 175 11.02 -0.88 1.51
CA VAL A 175 9.83 -1.67 1.83
C VAL A 175 8.78 -1.36 0.76
N VAL A 176 8.63 -2.31 -0.15
CA VAL A 176 7.80 -2.24 -1.35
C VAL A 176 6.40 -2.72 -1.03
N VAL A 177 5.42 -1.82 -1.14
CA VAL A 177 4.01 -2.19 -0.98
C VAL A 177 3.46 -2.72 -2.30
N VAL A 178 3.10 -4.00 -2.31
CA VAL A 178 2.32 -4.63 -3.37
C VAL A 178 0.85 -4.70 -2.96
N LYS A 179 -0.05 -4.59 -3.92
CA LYS A 179 -1.49 -4.68 -3.69
C LYS A 179 -2.06 -5.70 -4.66
N ASP A 180 -3.09 -6.41 -4.24
CA ASP A 180 -3.83 -7.36 -5.07
C ASP A 180 -4.33 -6.69 -6.36
N PRO A 181 -3.91 -7.16 -7.56
CA PRO A 181 -4.23 -6.52 -8.83
C PRO A 181 -5.70 -6.65 -9.22
N TYR A 182 -6.47 -7.54 -8.55
CA TYR A 182 -7.89 -7.69 -8.84
C TYR A 182 -8.74 -6.58 -8.24
N HIS A 183 -8.32 -5.98 -7.13
CA HIS A 183 -9.09 -4.88 -6.55
C HIS A 183 -9.02 -3.64 -7.44
N CYS A 184 -10.20 -3.13 -7.81
CA CYS A 184 -10.34 -1.86 -8.53
C CYS A 184 -9.43 -0.80 -7.88
N SER A 185 -8.49 -0.30 -8.66
CA SER A 185 -7.63 0.81 -8.30
C SER A 185 -8.08 2.00 -9.16
N HIS A 186 -8.15 3.19 -8.57
CA HIS A 186 -8.68 4.41 -9.21
C HIS A 186 -7.78 4.94 -10.35
N TRP A 187 -7.40 4.08 -11.29
CA TRP A 187 -6.84 4.45 -12.57
C TRP A 187 -7.98 4.77 -13.53
N LEU A 188 -7.67 5.39 -14.67
CA LEU A 188 -8.63 5.81 -15.70
C LEU A 188 -9.78 4.80 -15.87
N HIS A 189 -10.92 5.08 -15.25
CA HIS A 189 -12.14 4.28 -15.29
C HIS A 189 -13.30 5.22 -15.56
N ASP A 190 -14.33 4.71 -16.24
CA ASP A 190 -15.66 5.29 -16.10
C ASP A 190 -16.28 4.79 -14.78
N SER A 191 -17.39 5.39 -14.35
CA SER A 191 -18.02 5.05 -13.05
C SER A 191 -18.47 3.60 -12.95
N ASP A 192 -18.63 2.92 -14.10
CA ASP A 192 -19.35 1.66 -14.21
C ASP A 192 -18.40 0.49 -14.54
N HIS A 193 -17.16 0.79 -14.99
CA HIS A 193 -16.17 -0.18 -15.44
C HIS A 193 -14.81 0.05 -14.77
N CYS A 194 -14.52 -0.73 -13.74
CA CYS A 194 -13.22 -0.70 -13.07
C CYS A 194 -12.67 -2.13 -12.90
N PRO A 195 -11.50 -2.45 -13.46
CA PRO A 195 -10.37 -1.54 -13.72
C PRO A 195 -10.27 -1.05 -15.17
N ALA A 196 -11.23 -1.40 -16.04
CA ALA A 196 -11.16 -1.16 -17.48
C ALA A 196 -9.83 -1.65 -18.07
N ILE A 197 -9.49 -2.92 -17.86
CA ILE A 197 -8.22 -3.50 -18.36
C ILE A 197 -8.27 -3.65 -19.88
N VAL A 198 -9.44 -4.00 -20.40
CA VAL A 198 -9.70 -4.10 -21.84
C VAL A 198 -10.87 -3.21 -22.24
N ASN A 199 -10.88 -2.79 -23.49
CA ASN A 199 -12.01 -2.11 -24.09
C ASN A 199 -13.13 -3.14 -24.36
N TRP A 200 -14.33 -2.94 -23.80
CA TRP A 200 -15.43 -3.90 -23.89
C TRP A 200 -15.94 -4.17 -25.32
N ASN A 201 -15.74 -3.23 -26.25
CA ASN A 201 -16.17 -3.40 -27.65
C ASN A 201 -15.16 -4.17 -28.51
N THR A 202 -13.87 -4.00 -28.22
CA THR A 202 -12.79 -4.50 -29.09
C THR A 202 -11.95 -5.59 -28.43
N ILE A 203 -12.10 -5.78 -27.11
CA ILE A 203 -11.29 -6.65 -26.26
C ILE A 203 -9.79 -6.25 -26.28
N ALA A 204 -9.45 -5.13 -26.93
CA ALA A 204 -8.09 -4.61 -26.96
C ALA A 204 -7.69 -4.10 -25.56
N PRO A 205 -6.45 -4.31 -25.13
CA PRO A 205 -5.99 -3.81 -23.84
C PRO A 205 -5.98 -2.28 -23.80
N ASN A 206 -6.44 -1.72 -22.68
CA ASN A 206 -6.44 -0.29 -22.45
C ASN A 206 -5.06 0.16 -21.97
N ALA A 207 -4.29 0.75 -22.89
CA ALA A 207 -2.94 1.24 -22.62
C ALA A 207 -2.91 2.29 -21.50
N VAL A 208 -1.87 2.25 -20.68
CA VAL A 208 -1.66 3.21 -19.60
C VAL A 208 -0.32 3.90 -19.79
N THR A 209 -0.34 5.23 -19.76
CA THR A 209 0.88 6.06 -19.75
C THR A 209 1.15 6.53 -18.34
N VAL A 210 2.31 6.18 -17.79
CA VAL A 210 2.73 6.56 -16.45
C VAL A 210 3.82 7.62 -16.55
N LYS A 211 3.64 8.73 -15.85
CA LYS A 211 4.66 9.77 -15.68
C LYS A 211 5.53 9.44 -14.47
N TYR A 212 6.81 9.19 -14.70
CA TYR A 212 7.83 9.09 -13.66
C TYR A 212 8.59 10.40 -13.50
N ALA A 213 9.59 10.41 -12.61
CA ALA A 213 10.38 11.61 -12.36
C ALA A 213 11.29 11.98 -13.55
N LEU A 214 11.80 10.98 -14.29
CA LEU A 214 12.74 11.20 -15.39
C LEU A 214 12.11 11.07 -16.78
N ASP A 215 11.02 10.32 -16.91
CA ASP A 215 10.43 9.97 -18.20
C ASP A 215 8.92 9.67 -18.11
N PHE A 216 8.33 9.39 -19.28
CA PHE A 216 7.02 8.77 -19.40
C PHE A 216 7.22 7.36 -19.95
N LYS A 217 6.48 6.39 -19.40
CA LYS A 217 6.48 5.01 -19.90
C LYS A 217 5.06 4.60 -20.28
N ASN A 218 4.93 4.01 -21.47
CA ASN A 218 3.69 3.44 -21.95
C ASN A 218 3.68 1.95 -21.66
N TYR A 219 2.56 1.45 -21.14
CA TYR A 219 2.27 0.04 -20.95
C TYR A 219 1.03 -0.32 -21.75
N LYS A 220 0.96 -1.54 -22.27
CA LYS A 220 -0.18 -2.06 -23.04
C LYS A 220 -1.45 -2.14 -22.20
N SER A 221 -1.32 -2.42 -20.90
CA SER A 221 -2.45 -2.47 -19.97
C SER A 221 -2.04 -2.17 -18.54
N HIS A 222 -3.04 -1.98 -17.68
CA HIS A 222 -2.80 -1.90 -16.24
C HIS A 222 -2.11 -3.16 -15.67
N ILE A 223 -2.40 -4.34 -16.24
CA ILE A 223 -1.79 -5.61 -15.83
C ILE A 223 -0.31 -5.67 -16.20
N GLU A 224 0.07 -5.23 -17.41
CA GLU A 224 1.48 -5.15 -17.81
C GLU A 224 2.24 -4.16 -16.91
N PHE A 225 1.63 -3.02 -16.59
CA PHE A 225 2.21 -2.07 -15.63
C PHE A 225 2.44 -2.69 -14.25
N TRP A 226 1.44 -3.39 -13.70
CA TRP A 226 1.58 -4.06 -12.39
C TRP A 226 2.68 -5.14 -12.43
N ASN A 227 2.72 -5.97 -13.46
CA ASN A 227 3.73 -7.03 -13.62
C ASN A 227 5.14 -6.43 -13.69
N GLU A 228 5.38 -5.53 -14.65
CA GLU A 228 6.71 -4.99 -14.92
C GLU A 228 7.27 -4.22 -13.72
N TRP A 229 6.46 -3.34 -13.11
CA TRP A 229 6.93 -2.52 -12.00
C TRP A 229 7.34 -3.35 -10.78
N ASN A 230 6.55 -4.38 -10.43
CA ASN A 230 6.88 -5.27 -9.32
C ASN A 230 8.10 -6.15 -9.66
N ARG A 231 8.20 -6.63 -10.91
CA ARG A 231 9.31 -7.44 -11.41
C ARG A 231 10.66 -6.69 -11.32
N GLU A 232 10.68 -5.37 -11.54
CA GLU A 232 11.90 -4.58 -11.38
C GLU A 232 12.44 -4.58 -9.93
N TYR A 233 11.56 -4.52 -8.92
CA TYR A 233 11.99 -4.64 -7.53
C TYR A 233 12.36 -6.08 -7.15
N ILE A 234 11.66 -7.08 -7.71
CA ILE A 234 11.96 -8.50 -7.45
C ILE A 234 13.34 -8.86 -7.97
N ASN A 235 13.69 -8.36 -9.16
CA ASN A 235 14.94 -8.64 -9.85
C ASN A 235 16.05 -7.62 -9.52
N ALA A 236 15.81 -6.71 -8.57
CA ALA A 236 16.79 -5.70 -8.20
C ALA A 236 18.06 -6.35 -7.61
N SER A 237 19.23 -5.82 -7.96
CA SER A 237 20.53 -6.30 -7.46
C SER A 237 20.85 -5.86 -6.02
N PHE A 238 19.85 -5.39 -5.27
CA PHE A 238 19.98 -4.91 -3.91
C PHE A 238 18.80 -5.43 -3.08
N PRO A 239 18.96 -5.59 -1.76
CA PRO A 239 17.88 -6.14 -0.93
C PRO A 239 16.68 -5.21 -0.92
N ALA A 240 15.49 -5.79 -1.08
CA ALA A 240 14.20 -5.15 -0.94
C ALA A 240 13.24 -6.10 -0.21
N ILE A 241 12.30 -5.53 0.54
CA ILE A 241 11.28 -6.30 1.25
C ILE A 241 9.93 -5.93 0.68
N PHE A 242 9.09 -6.93 0.47
CA PHE A 242 7.74 -6.74 0.00
C PHE A 242 6.77 -6.91 1.15
N VAL A 243 5.78 -6.03 1.24
CA VAL A 243 4.64 -6.19 2.14
C VAL A 243 3.37 -6.00 1.33
N ARG A 244 2.36 -6.81 1.58
CA ARG A 244 1.07 -6.62 0.92
C ARG A 244 0.31 -5.51 1.61
N PHE A 245 -0.40 -4.72 0.83
CA PHE A 245 -1.35 -3.75 1.37
C PHE A 245 -2.34 -4.43 2.32
N GLU A 246 -2.77 -5.64 1.97
CA GLU A 246 -3.73 -6.42 2.75
C GLU A 246 -3.14 -6.88 4.10
N ASP A 247 -1.84 -7.18 4.16
CA ASP A 247 -1.15 -7.49 5.43
C ASP A 247 -1.13 -6.28 6.37
N LEU A 248 -1.06 -5.07 5.82
CA LEU A 248 -1.14 -3.82 6.60
C LEU A 248 -2.55 -3.54 7.14
N LEU A 249 -3.58 -4.22 6.61
CA LEU A 249 -4.95 -4.12 7.13
C LEU A 249 -5.23 -5.21 8.17
N PHE A 250 -4.84 -6.46 7.88
CA PHE A 250 -5.28 -7.61 8.67
C PHE A 250 -4.23 -8.12 9.67
N ASP A 251 -2.95 -7.81 9.49
CA ASP A 251 -1.87 -8.26 10.38
C ASP A 251 -0.76 -7.20 10.53
N ALA A 252 -1.19 -5.94 10.64
CA ALA A 252 -0.30 -4.78 10.61
C ALA A 252 0.76 -4.85 11.72
N GLU A 253 0.38 -5.26 12.92
CA GLU A 253 1.31 -5.34 14.05
C GLU A 253 2.44 -6.34 13.79
N ARG A 254 2.12 -7.54 13.26
CA ARG A 254 3.13 -8.54 12.92
C ARG A 254 4.01 -8.06 11.77
N ALA A 255 3.41 -7.55 10.70
CA ALA A 255 4.13 -7.07 9.52
C ALA A 255 5.12 -5.96 9.90
N ILE A 256 4.66 -4.92 10.61
CA ILE A 256 5.51 -3.79 11.01
C ILE A 256 6.56 -4.22 12.04
N THR A 257 6.23 -5.12 12.96
CA THR A 257 7.22 -5.64 13.91
C THR A 257 8.34 -6.41 13.20
N GLY A 258 8.00 -7.23 12.20
CA GLY A 258 8.97 -7.92 11.35
C GLY A 258 9.88 -6.95 10.61
N LEU A 259 9.30 -5.92 9.98
CA LEU A 259 10.03 -4.86 9.30
C LEU A 259 10.98 -4.11 10.25
N CYS A 260 10.55 -3.77 11.46
CA CYS A 260 11.42 -3.12 12.45
C CYS A 260 12.61 -3.99 12.81
N LYS A 261 12.37 -5.27 13.11
CA LYS A 261 13.44 -6.22 13.44
C LYS A 261 14.42 -6.34 12.29
N CYS A 262 13.95 -6.30 11.04
CA CYS A 262 14.79 -6.39 9.85
C CYS A 262 15.98 -5.43 9.83
N VAL A 263 15.83 -4.23 10.39
CA VAL A 263 16.90 -3.23 10.45
C VAL A 263 17.54 -3.11 11.83
N GLU A 264 17.36 -4.13 12.67
CA GLU A 264 17.74 -4.14 14.09
C GLU A 264 17.11 -2.98 14.88
N GLY A 265 15.95 -2.52 14.40
CA GLY A 265 15.08 -1.62 15.14
C GLY A 265 14.16 -2.38 16.08
N ARG A 266 13.37 -1.61 16.83
CA ARG A 266 12.40 -2.12 17.79
C ARG A 266 11.06 -1.42 17.63
N ARG A 267 10.03 -2.09 18.11
CA ARG A 267 8.71 -1.47 18.26
C ARG A 267 8.78 -0.40 19.33
N ARG A 268 8.10 0.72 19.10
CA ARG A 268 7.91 1.77 20.11
C ARG A 268 7.12 1.23 21.31
N ARG A 269 7.35 1.83 22.48
CA ARG A 269 6.58 1.53 23.70
C ARG A 269 5.16 2.09 23.58
N GLY A 270 4.21 1.56 24.37
CA GLY A 270 2.83 2.08 24.44
C GLY A 270 1.82 1.41 23.52
N GLY A 271 2.08 0.18 23.06
CA GLY A 271 1.17 -0.56 22.18
C GLY A 271 1.31 -0.22 20.71
N PHE A 272 0.60 -0.96 19.85
CA PHE A 272 0.61 -0.73 18.41
C PHE A 272 -0.45 0.31 18.04
N ARG A 273 -0.05 1.32 17.26
CA ARG A 273 -0.88 2.45 16.84
C ARG A 273 -1.29 2.29 15.38
N TYR A 274 -2.57 2.05 15.16
CA TYR A 274 -3.16 1.96 13.83
C TYR A 274 -3.33 3.35 13.18
N VAL A 275 -3.68 3.36 11.90
CA VAL A 275 -4.10 4.56 11.17
C VAL A 275 -5.59 4.40 10.90
N GLU A 276 -6.42 5.11 11.67
CA GLU A 276 -7.88 4.97 11.68
C GLU A 276 -8.52 5.66 10.47
N GLU A 277 -8.20 6.94 10.33
CA GLU A 277 -8.66 7.80 9.24
C GLU A 277 -7.89 7.51 7.95
N SER A 278 -8.31 8.18 6.87
CA SER A 278 -7.53 8.20 5.64
C SER A 278 -6.09 8.61 5.94
N ALA A 279 -5.13 7.76 5.53
CA ALA A 279 -3.70 8.06 5.63
C ALA A 279 -3.26 9.30 4.81
N LYS A 280 -4.16 9.85 3.99
CA LYS A 280 -4.03 11.13 3.31
C LYS A 280 -5.04 12.08 3.96
N ASN A 281 -4.57 13.00 4.81
CA ASN A 281 -5.44 14.00 5.43
C ASN A 281 -6.23 14.75 4.34
N SER A 282 -7.53 14.93 4.57
CA SER A 282 -8.53 15.40 3.59
C SER A 282 -8.42 16.87 3.18
N SER A 283 -7.33 17.56 3.52
CA SER A 283 -7.19 19.00 3.30
C SER A 283 -7.01 19.39 1.83
N THR A 284 -6.74 18.43 0.93
CA THR A 284 -6.69 18.67 -0.51
C THR A 284 -7.81 17.95 -1.25
N VAL A 285 -8.49 18.67 -2.15
CA VAL A 285 -9.65 18.20 -2.95
C VAL A 285 -9.36 16.88 -3.68
N SER A 286 -8.11 16.65 -4.07
CA SER A 286 -7.65 15.42 -4.73
C SER A 286 -7.71 14.16 -3.86
N HIS A 287 -8.06 14.26 -2.58
CA HIS A 287 -8.05 13.13 -1.63
C HIS A 287 -9.38 12.94 -0.87
N GLN A 288 -10.45 13.64 -1.27
CA GLN A 288 -11.80 13.35 -0.79
C GLN A 288 -12.20 11.92 -1.22
N GLY A 289 -12.66 11.08 -0.28
CA GLY A 289 -13.11 9.71 -0.54
C GLY A 289 -12.10 8.60 -0.25
N ALA A 290 -10.94 8.90 0.34
CA ALA A 290 -10.05 7.84 0.82
C ALA A 290 -10.69 7.06 1.99
N ASN A 291 -10.74 5.73 1.85
CA ASN A 291 -11.34 4.83 2.82
C ASN A 291 -10.55 4.83 4.14
N GLY A 292 -11.25 5.05 5.26
CA GLY A 292 -10.72 4.74 6.59
C GLY A 292 -10.53 3.23 6.79
N LEU A 293 -9.92 2.86 7.91
CA LEU A 293 -9.56 1.47 8.21
C LEU A 293 -10.75 0.51 8.13
N LEU A 294 -11.92 0.90 8.64
CA LEU A 294 -13.15 0.10 8.58
C LEU A 294 -13.58 -0.20 7.15
N SER A 295 -13.74 0.83 6.33
CA SER A 295 -14.14 0.69 4.93
C SER A 295 -13.13 -0.15 4.14
N ALA A 296 -11.83 -0.01 4.45
CA ALA A 296 -10.79 -0.84 3.86
C ALA A 296 -10.93 -2.33 4.28
N ILE A 297 -11.06 -2.62 5.57
CA ILE A 297 -11.26 -3.99 6.07
C ILE A 297 -12.48 -4.64 5.42
N MET A 298 -13.62 -3.93 5.35
CA MET A 298 -14.85 -4.44 4.73
C MET A 298 -14.69 -4.68 3.22
N ARG A 299 -13.93 -3.83 2.52
CA ARG A 299 -13.71 -3.95 1.07
C ARG A 299 -12.74 -5.09 0.75
N TYR A 300 -11.54 -5.05 1.33
CA TYR A 300 -10.47 -5.98 0.98
C TYR A 300 -10.64 -7.35 1.63
N GLY A 301 -11.44 -7.45 2.69
CA GLY A 301 -11.72 -8.72 3.36
C GLY A 301 -12.90 -9.49 2.74
N ASN A 302 -13.62 -8.91 1.77
CA ASN A 302 -14.79 -9.52 1.16
C ASN A 302 -14.44 -10.08 -0.24
N PRO A 303 -14.45 -11.42 -0.45
CA PRO A 303 -14.11 -12.04 -1.73
C PRO A 303 -15.00 -11.61 -2.89
N GLN A 304 -16.27 -11.32 -2.63
CA GLN A 304 -17.23 -10.88 -3.64
C GLN A 304 -16.92 -9.47 -4.15
N LYS A 305 -16.26 -8.63 -3.34
CA LYS A 305 -15.82 -7.28 -3.74
C LYS A 305 -14.52 -7.26 -4.53
N ARG A 306 -13.80 -8.38 -4.60
CA ARG A 306 -12.52 -8.47 -5.30
C ARG A 306 -12.63 -8.24 -6.80
N LEU A 307 -13.77 -8.57 -7.40
CA LEU A 307 -14.08 -8.33 -8.82
C LEU A 307 -15.19 -7.28 -9.03
N GLU A 308 -15.44 -6.43 -8.03
CA GLU A 308 -16.42 -5.34 -8.14
C GLU A 308 -16.04 -4.39 -9.28
N GLY A 309 -16.93 -4.23 -10.27
CA GLY A 309 -16.73 -3.40 -11.47
C GLY A 309 -16.04 -4.09 -12.65
N TRP A 310 -15.65 -5.36 -12.52
CA TRP A 310 -15.00 -6.11 -13.60
C TRP A 310 -16.01 -6.60 -14.64
N THR A 311 -15.58 -6.67 -15.89
CA THR A 311 -16.24 -7.45 -16.96
C THR A 311 -15.63 -8.85 -17.07
N LYS A 312 -16.32 -9.76 -17.77
CA LYS A 312 -15.81 -11.11 -18.01
C LYS A 312 -14.53 -11.06 -18.83
N GLU A 313 -14.46 -10.12 -19.78
CA GLU A 313 -13.33 -9.88 -20.67
C GLU A 313 -12.12 -9.37 -19.88
N ASP A 314 -12.30 -8.48 -18.90
CA ASP A 314 -11.22 -8.07 -17.99
C ASP A 314 -10.67 -9.27 -17.22
N TRP A 315 -11.56 -10.12 -16.69
CA TRP A 315 -11.16 -11.29 -15.91
C TRP A 315 -10.39 -12.30 -16.76
N ILE A 316 -10.86 -12.59 -17.98
CA ILE A 316 -10.15 -13.45 -18.93
C ILE A 316 -8.78 -12.86 -19.25
N TYR A 317 -8.72 -11.57 -19.59
CA TYR A 317 -7.47 -10.90 -19.91
C TYR A 317 -6.49 -10.95 -18.74
N ALA A 318 -6.93 -10.62 -17.52
CA ALA A 318 -6.10 -10.65 -16.34
C ALA A 318 -5.60 -12.07 -16.03
N ARG A 319 -6.46 -13.09 -16.11
CA ARG A 319 -6.06 -14.50 -15.95
C ARG A 319 -4.94 -14.89 -16.92
N ASP A 320 -5.02 -14.43 -18.16
CA ASP A 320 -4.10 -14.85 -19.22
C ASP A 320 -2.79 -14.03 -19.23
N HIS A 321 -2.80 -12.82 -18.66
CA HIS A 321 -1.65 -11.89 -18.73
C HIS A 321 -1.03 -11.54 -17.38
N LEU A 322 -1.66 -11.86 -16.25
CA LEU A 322 -1.02 -11.71 -14.95
C LEU A 322 0.16 -12.67 -14.84
N ASP A 323 1.22 -12.16 -14.25
CA ASP A 323 2.44 -12.92 -14.03
C ASP A 323 2.26 -13.87 -12.85
N TRP A 324 1.98 -15.13 -13.16
CA TRP A 324 1.65 -16.15 -12.16
C TRP A 324 2.80 -16.42 -11.17
N GLU A 325 4.05 -16.19 -11.55
CA GLU A 325 5.20 -16.28 -10.65
C GLU A 325 5.13 -15.19 -9.58
N ILE A 326 4.84 -13.95 -9.99
CA ILE A 326 4.68 -12.81 -9.07
C ILE A 326 3.43 -13.00 -8.18
N MET A 327 2.32 -13.46 -8.76
CA MET A 327 1.09 -13.76 -8.01
C MET A 327 1.33 -14.84 -6.96
N ALA A 328 2.03 -15.93 -7.32
CA ALA A 328 2.39 -17.00 -6.40
C ALA A 328 3.33 -16.50 -5.29
N ARG A 329 4.34 -15.70 -5.64
CA ARG A 329 5.28 -15.08 -4.68
C ARG A 329 4.55 -14.27 -3.62
N PHE A 330 3.48 -13.56 -4.00
CA PHE A 330 2.68 -12.74 -3.09
C PHE A 330 1.42 -13.45 -2.56
N LYS A 331 1.26 -14.75 -2.86
CA LYS A 331 0.14 -15.59 -2.42
C LYS A 331 -1.24 -15.02 -2.81
N TYR A 332 -1.33 -14.36 -3.95
CA TYR A 332 -2.60 -13.90 -4.50
C TYR A 332 -3.24 -15.03 -5.31
N SER A 333 -4.45 -15.43 -4.92
CA SER A 333 -5.23 -16.43 -5.67
C SER A 333 -5.93 -15.83 -6.89
N LEU A 334 -6.28 -16.64 -7.89
CA LEU A 334 -7.20 -16.25 -8.96
C LEU A 334 -8.63 -16.20 -8.38
N PRO A 335 -9.32 -15.05 -8.36
CA PRO A 335 -10.73 -15.02 -7.99
C PRO A 335 -11.57 -15.80 -9.00
N LYS A 336 -12.62 -16.47 -8.52
CA LYS A 336 -13.61 -17.12 -9.39
C LYS A 336 -14.50 -16.07 -10.03
N TRP A 337 -14.71 -16.18 -11.33
CA TRP A 337 -15.69 -15.34 -12.02
C TRP A 337 -17.12 -15.74 -11.61
N PRO A 338 -18.01 -14.78 -11.27
CA PRO A 338 -19.42 -15.08 -10.98
C PRO A 338 -20.10 -15.75 -12.19
N GLY A 339 -20.63 -16.96 -11.99
CA GLY A 339 -21.38 -17.69 -13.03
C GLY A 339 -20.59 -18.72 -13.84
N VAL A 340 -19.32 -18.96 -13.52
CA VAL A 340 -18.60 -20.17 -13.97
C VAL A 340 -18.61 -21.16 -12.80
N GLN A 341 -19.42 -22.22 -12.91
CA GLN A 341 -19.48 -23.31 -11.92
C GLN A 341 -18.27 -24.23 -12.02
#